data_AF-A0A318HPB7-F1
#
_entry.id   AF-A0A318HPB7-F1
#
_cell.length_a   1.000
_cell.length_b   1.000
_cell.length_c   1.000
_cell.angle_alpha   90.00
_cell.angle_beta   90.00
_cell.angle_gamma   90.00
#
_symmetry.space_group_name_H-M   'P 1'
#
loop_
_entity.id
_entity.type
_entity.pdbx_description
1 polymer ?
#
loop_
_entity_poly.entity_id
_entity_poly.type
_entity_poly.pdbx_seq_one_letter_code
_entity_poly.pdbx_strand_id
1 'polypeptide(L)'
;MQISKPQLVVAGVLTAVSFSFLGAGTAYAVQTHMFNARDDLTNAVNELQAAIPDKGGHRVTAINLANQAIDQVNQGIQFGAQ
;
A
#
# COMPACT_ATOMS: atom_id res chain seq x y z
N MET A 1 7.94 34.75 -40.85
CA MET A 1 8.71 34.15 -39.74
C MET A 1 9.27 32.82 -40.25
N GLN A 2 10.54 32.78 -40.68
CA GLN A 2 11.17 31.54 -41.17
C GLN A 2 12.08 31.02 -40.06
N ILE A 3 11.71 29.87 -39.50
CA ILE A 3 12.48 29.21 -38.44
C ILE A 3 13.68 28.53 -39.11
N SER A 4 14.88 28.76 -38.57
CA SER A 4 16.10 28.17 -39.13
C SER A 4 16.25 26.70 -38.73
N LYS A 5 16.79 25.87 -39.63
CA LYS A 5 17.06 24.42 -39.40
C LYS A 5 17.70 24.11 -38.03
N PRO A 6 18.70 24.88 -37.51
CA PRO A 6 19.26 24.61 -36.18
C PRO A 6 18.28 24.88 -35.03
N GLN A 7 17.38 25.87 -35.16
CA GLN A 7 16.36 26.13 -34.13
C GLN A 7 15.33 25.00 -34.06
N LEU A 8 15.03 24.35 -35.19
CA LEU A 8 14.12 23.21 -35.25
C LEU A 8 14.71 21.97 -34.54
N VAL A 9 16.02 21.75 -34.67
CA VAL A 9 16.75 20.67 -34.00
C VAL A 9 16.80 20.91 -32.48
N VAL A 10 17.11 22.13 -32.06
CA VAL A 10 17.14 22.50 -30.63
C VAL A 10 15.74 22.36 -30.01
N ALA A 11 14.69 22.81 -30.70
CA ALA A 11 13.32 22.63 -30.23
C ALA A 11 12.94 21.15 -30.12
N GLY A 12 13.30 20.32 -31.09
CA GLY A 12 13.06 18.87 -31.07
C GLY A 12 13.75 18.16 -29.90
N VAL A 13 15.02 18.47 -29.64
CA VAL A 13 15.79 17.89 -28.52
C VAL A 13 15.25 18.34 -27.17
N LEU A 14 14.89 19.63 -27.01
CA LEU A 14 14.30 20.13 -25.77
C LEU A 14 12.97 19.43 -25.43
N THR A 15 12.15 19.15 -26.46
CA THR A 15 10.85 18.49 -26.27
C THR A 15 11.01 17.02 -25.84
N ALA A 16 12.00 16.32 -26.39
CA ALA A 16 12.29 14.92 -26.05
C ALA A 16 12.82 14.74 -24.62
N VAL A 17 13.68 15.63 -24.13
CA VAL A 17 14.23 15.57 -22.76
C VAL A 17 13.14 15.82 -21.72
N SER A 18 12.16 16.68 -21.99
CA SER A 18 11.03 16.92 -21.09
C SER A 18 10.08 15.71 -20.93
N PHE A 19 10.02 14.81 -21.93
CA PHE A 19 9.13 13.64 -21.86
C PHE A 19 9.73 12.47 -21.07
N SER A 20 11.06 12.39 -20.95
CA SER A 20 11.72 11.30 -20.21
C SER A 20 11.62 11.42 -18.69
N PHE A 21 11.29 12.59 -18.15
CA PHE A 21 11.21 12.81 -16.70
C PHE A 21 9.82 12.57 -16.08
N LEU A 22 8.76 12.46 -16.90
CA LEU A 22 7.37 12.35 -16.40
C LEU A 22 6.84 10.91 -16.33
N GLY A 23 7.58 9.92 -16.83
CA GLY A 23 7.08 8.55 -17.01
C GLY A 23 7.49 7.54 -15.93
N ALA A 24 8.41 7.87 -15.03
CA ALA A 24 8.89 6.96 -13.98
C ALA A 24 8.14 7.17 -12.66
N GLY A 25 6.81 7.24 -12.72
CA GLY A 25 6.00 7.04 -11.52
C GLY A 25 6.13 5.58 -11.15
N THR A 26 7.03 5.24 -10.23
CA THR A 26 7.09 3.92 -9.61
C THR A 26 5.70 3.65 -9.05
N ALA A 27 4.94 2.78 -9.72
CA ALA A 27 3.74 2.21 -9.17
C ALA A 27 4.17 1.33 -7.99
N TYR A 28 4.42 1.97 -6.85
CA TYR A 28 4.34 1.30 -5.57
C TYR A 28 2.94 0.70 -5.57
N ALA A 29 2.86 -0.61 -5.74
CA ALA A 29 1.62 -1.33 -5.55
C ALA A 29 1.29 -1.17 -4.06
N VAL A 30 0.64 -0.05 -3.73
CA VAL A 30 0.17 0.22 -2.38
C VAL A 30 -0.79 -0.91 -2.08
N GLN A 31 -0.33 -1.87 -1.28
CA GLN A 31 -1.11 -3.03 -0.88
C GLN A 31 -2.13 -2.59 0.18
N THR A 32 -2.95 -1.60 -0.15
CA THR A 32 -3.89 -0.91 0.76
C THR A 32 -4.76 -1.92 1.49
N HIS A 33 -5.17 -3.00 0.83
CA HIS A 33 -6.01 -4.03 1.42
C HIS A 33 -5.36 -4.78 2.58
N MET A 34 -4.04 -5.01 2.56
CA MET A 34 -3.37 -5.68 3.68
C MET A 34 -3.26 -4.76 4.90
N PHE A 35 -2.96 -3.47 4.67
CA PHE A 35 -2.98 -2.49 5.76
C PHE A 35 -4.38 -2.36 6.36
N ASN A 36 -5.42 -2.25 5.53
CA ASN A 36 -6.80 -2.21 5.99
C ASN A 36 -7.18 -3.47 6.77
N ALA A 37 -6.82 -4.65 6.27
CA ALA A 37 -7.11 -5.92 6.96
C ALA A 37 -6.44 -5.98 8.35
N ARG A 38 -5.19 -5.54 8.48
CA ARG A 38 -4.51 -5.46 9.78
C ARG A 38 -5.24 -4.51 10.73
N ASP A 39 -5.67 -3.36 10.23
CA ASP A 39 -6.34 -2.35 11.05
C ASP A 39 -7.73 -2.85 11.50
N ASP A 40 -8.48 -3.51 10.61
CA ASP A 40 -9.76 -4.14 10.93
C ASP A 40 -9.63 -5.26 11.97
N LEU A 41 -8.60 -6.11 11.84
CA LEU A 41 -8.29 -7.16 12.82
C LEU A 41 -7.91 -6.57 14.18
N THR A 42 -7.14 -5.48 14.19
CA THR A 42 -6.75 -4.78 15.42
C THR A 42 -7.99 -4.20 16.13
N ASN A 43 -8.90 -3.60 15.37
CA ASN A 43 -10.18 -3.12 15.89
C ASN A 43 -11.01 -4.26 16.47
N ALA A 44 -11.08 -5.41 15.77
CA ALA A 44 -11.79 -6.58 16.27
C ALA A 44 -11.20 -7.08 17.61
N VAL A 45 -9.87 -7.11 17.76
CA VAL A 45 -9.21 -7.46 19.02
C VAL A 45 -9.63 -6.51 20.15
N ASN A 46 -9.64 -5.20 19.90
CA ASN A 46 -10.03 -4.20 20.89
C ASN A 46 -11.49 -4.40 21.36
N GLU A 47 -12.42 -4.63 20.41
CA GLU A 47 -13.83 -4.89 20.73
C GLU A 47 -14.00 -6.20 21.52
N LEU A 48 -13.27 -7.25 21.17
CA LEU A 48 -13.30 -8.52 21.90
C LEU A 48 -12.68 -8.42 23.30
N GLN A 49 -11.68 -7.57 23.50
CA GLN A 49 -11.11 -7.30 24.82
C GLN A 49 -12.10 -6.54 25.72
N ALA A 50 -12.86 -5.59 25.15
CA ALA A 50 -13.90 -4.85 25.85
C ALA A 50 -15.15 -5.71 26.13
N ALA A 51 -15.42 -6.73 25.31
CA ALA A 51 -16.57 -7.60 25.46
C ALA A 51 -16.48 -8.48 26.72
N ILE A 52 -17.48 -8.38 27.60
CA ILE A 52 -17.68 -9.28 28.75
C ILE A 52 -19.08 -9.90 28.62
N PRO A 53 -19.31 -11.18 28.96
CA PRO A 53 -18.35 -12.21 29.41
C PRO A 53 -17.67 -12.96 28.25
N ASP A 54 -16.81 -13.94 28.55
CA ASP A 54 -16.03 -14.76 27.59
C ASP A 54 -16.87 -15.63 26.62
N LYS A 55 -18.21 -15.56 26.72
CA LYS A 55 -19.22 -16.26 25.89
C LYS A 55 -18.83 -17.72 25.58
N GLY A 56 -18.54 -18.50 26.61
CA GLY A 56 -18.17 -19.92 26.46
C GLY A 56 -16.75 -20.18 25.96
N GLY A 57 -15.82 -19.23 26.15
CA GLY A 57 -14.43 -19.33 25.67
C GLY A 57 -14.22 -18.80 24.25
N HIS A 58 -15.32 -18.44 23.56
CA HIS A 58 -15.25 -17.95 22.19
C HIS A 58 -14.56 -16.59 22.07
N ARG A 59 -14.68 -15.71 23.07
CA ARG A 59 -14.03 -14.39 23.03
C ARG A 59 -12.51 -14.53 23.09
N VAL A 60 -11.97 -15.30 24.04
CA VAL A 60 -10.52 -15.59 24.10
C VAL A 60 -10.05 -16.30 22.83
N THR A 61 -10.81 -17.30 22.35
CA THR A 61 -10.47 -18.02 21.11
C THR A 61 -10.40 -17.08 19.90
N ALA A 62 -11.37 -16.16 19.75
CA ALA A 62 -11.40 -15.18 18.68
C ALA A 62 -10.22 -14.21 18.74
N ILE A 63 -9.83 -13.74 19.94
CA ILE A 63 -8.64 -12.89 20.13
C ILE A 63 -7.39 -13.62 19.65
N ASN A 64 -7.22 -14.89 20.03
CA ASN A 64 -6.05 -15.67 19.64
C ASN A 64 -5.96 -15.87 18.13
N LEU A 65 -7.09 -16.13 17.46
CA LEU A 65 -7.14 -16.28 16.01
C LEU A 65 -6.87 -14.96 15.28
N ALA A 66 -7.44 -13.85 15.76
CA ALA A 66 -7.21 -12.53 15.18
C ALA A 66 -5.74 -12.11 15.28
N ASN A 67 -5.07 -12.37 16.42
CA ASN A 67 -3.63 -12.11 16.56
C ASN A 67 -2.78 -12.93 15.58
N GLN A 68 -3.09 -14.22 15.40
CA GLN A 68 -2.40 -15.04 14.39
C GLN A 68 -2.60 -14.51 12.96
N ALA A 69 -3.80 -14.03 12.64
CA ALA A 69 -4.07 -13.41 11.35
C ALA A 69 -3.29 -12.11 11.16
N ILE A 70 -3.19 -11.26 12.20
CA ILE A 70 -2.38 -10.03 12.18
C ILE A 70 -0.92 -10.36 11.86
N ASP A 71 -0.36 -11.41 12.47
CA ASP A 71 1.02 -11.83 12.21
C ASP A 71 1.24 -12.23 10.74
N GLN A 72 0.32 -12.99 10.16
CA GLN A 72 0.39 -13.37 8.74
C GLN A 72 0.26 -12.17 7.80
N VAL A 73 -0.64 -11.23 8.11
CA VAL A 73 -0.81 -10.00 7.33
C VAL A 73 0.46 -9.15 7.38
N ASN A 74 1.07 -9.01 8.56
CA ASN A 74 2.34 -8.29 8.71
C ASN A 74 3.47 -8.92 7.89
N GLN A 75 3.56 -10.25 7.86
CA GLN A 75 4.52 -10.97 7.02
C GLN A 75 4.28 -10.71 5.52
N GLY A 76 3.01 -10.72 5.08
CA GLY A 76 2.67 -10.42 3.69
C GLY A 76 2.99 -8.98 3.29
N ILE A 77 2.74 -8.00 4.17
CA ILE A 77 3.13 -6.60 3.97
C ILE A 77 4.66 -6.48 3.84
N GLN A 78 5.42 -7.15 4.71
CA GLN A 78 6.88 -7.14 4.67
C GLN A 78 7.43 -7.78 3.39
N PHE A 79 6.79 -8.86 2.91
CA PHE A 79 7.17 -9.51 1.66
C PHE A 79 6.91 -8.60 0.45
N GLY A 80 5.77 -7.92 0.39
CA GLY A 80 5.44 -6.99 -0.70
C GLY A 80 6.24 -5.69 -0.70
N ALA A 81 6.95 -5.38 0.39
CA ALA A 81 7.84 -4.22 0.50
C ALA A 81 9.28 -4.49 0.03
N GLN A 82 9.65 -5.75 -0.24
CA GLN A 82 10.93 -6.16 -0.84
C GLN A 82 10.92 -5.97 -2.36
#